data_AF-A0A841P728-F1
#
_entry.id   AF-A0A841P728-F1
#
_cell.length_a   1.000
_cell.length_b   1.000
_cell.length_c   1.000
_cell.angle_alpha   90.00
_cell.angle_beta   90.00
_cell.angle_gamma   90.00
#
_symmetry.space_group_name_H-M   'P 1'
#
loop_
_entity.id
_entity.type
_entity.pdbx_description
1 polymer ?
#
loop_
_entity_poly.entity_id
_entity_poly.type
_entity_poly.pdbx_seq_one_letter_code
_entity_poly.pdbx_strand_id
1 'polypeptide(L)'
;MLGHPLEYFNWRGRRIFDDPNFPEDVAGQVEKILTMGATANRIYGLKIFAHQHDWISSETGWFDALPNLRFIFLSRRDILGQAISWARALQTGQYRSTQPVSQETVFDAELIQRQLDALVRERARWEMFFARTGIDPLRIEYESIVADPMDAIRQVADMMGVTLQRSPDSTGIVIQQQRDSISFEWADRFRRERGNPNTLDFV
;
A
#
# COMPACT_ATOMS: atom_id res chain seq x y z
N MET A 1 11.74 15.90 4.01
CA MET A 1 12.95 15.27 4.58
C MET A 1 12.96 13.79 4.27
N LEU A 2 11.83 13.11 4.40
CA LEU A 2 11.61 11.78 3.82
C LEU A 2 11.08 11.94 2.38
N GLY A 3 11.28 10.91 1.55
CA GLY A 3 10.83 10.89 0.16
C GLY A 3 9.30 10.84 0.00
N HIS A 4 8.83 10.83 -1.24
CA HIS A 4 7.41 10.86 -1.60
C HIS A 4 6.94 9.50 -2.15
N PRO A 5 6.42 8.58 -1.31
CA PRO A 5 6.12 7.21 -1.74
C PRO A 5 4.81 7.09 -2.54
N LEU A 6 4.84 7.49 -3.81
CA LEU A 6 3.76 7.27 -4.76
C LEU A 6 3.92 5.94 -5.52
N GLU A 7 2.85 5.51 -6.19
CA GLU A 7 2.88 4.38 -7.12
C GLU A 7 3.40 4.86 -8.49
N TYR A 8 4.71 5.09 -8.60
CA TYR A 8 5.37 5.55 -9.83
C TYR A 8 5.26 4.54 -10.97
N PHE A 9 5.24 3.25 -10.65
CA PHE A 9 5.02 2.13 -11.55
C PHE A 9 3.55 1.97 -12.01
N ASN A 10 2.78 3.05 -11.98
CA ASN A 10 1.43 3.17 -12.48
C ASN A 10 1.32 4.44 -13.33
N TRP A 11 1.99 4.43 -14.50
CA TRP A 11 2.10 5.61 -15.35
C TRP A 11 0.75 6.19 -15.75
N ARG A 12 -0.28 5.35 -15.97
CA ARG A 12 -1.64 5.80 -16.29
C ARG A 12 -2.21 6.66 -15.16
N GLY A 13 -2.10 6.18 -13.93
CA GLY A 13 -2.49 6.94 -12.75
C GLY A 13 -1.67 8.23 -12.62
N ARG A 14 -0.34 8.17 -12.79
CA ARG A 14 0.52 9.35 -12.68
C ARG A 14 0.22 10.41 -13.77
N ARG A 15 -0.18 10.01 -14.98
CA ARG A 15 -0.64 10.93 -16.04
C ARG A 15 -1.94 11.64 -15.70
N ILE A 16 -2.86 10.94 -15.04
CA ILE A 16 -4.14 11.52 -14.63
C ILE A 16 -3.96 12.49 -13.46
N PHE A 17 -3.12 12.15 -12.49
CA PHE A 17 -3.06 12.87 -11.22
C PHE A 17 -1.89 13.86 -11.08
N ASP A 18 -0.78 13.70 -11.82
CA ASP A 18 0.43 14.49 -11.60
C ASP A 18 1.01 15.13 -12.86
N ASP A 19 1.39 14.34 -13.87
CA ASP A 19 2.14 14.81 -15.05
C ASP A 19 1.60 14.13 -16.32
N PRO A 20 0.86 14.83 -17.21
CA PRO A 20 0.33 14.24 -18.44
C PRO A 20 1.37 13.58 -19.35
N ASN A 21 2.65 13.95 -19.21
CA ASN A 21 3.77 13.40 -19.96
C ASN A 21 4.58 12.36 -19.15
N PHE A 22 4.04 11.84 -18.05
CA PHE A 22 4.72 10.85 -17.23
C PHE A 22 5.15 9.63 -18.07
N PRO A 23 6.39 9.14 -17.92
CA PRO A 23 6.94 8.10 -18.78
C PRO A 23 6.22 6.77 -18.63
N GLU A 24 6.03 6.08 -19.75
CA GLU A 24 5.40 4.74 -19.80
C GLU A 24 6.43 3.63 -19.61
N ASP A 25 7.67 3.85 -19.99
CA ASP A 25 8.77 2.90 -19.83
C ASP A 25 9.34 2.89 -18.40
N VAL A 26 9.84 1.72 -17.97
CA VAL A 26 10.39 1.53 -16.62
C VAL A 26 11.58 2.44 -16.32
N ALA A 27 12.45 2.72 -17.31
CA ALA A 27 13.63 3.56 -17.09
C ALA A 27 13.25 5.01 -16.74
N GLY A 28 12.31 5.60 -17.48
CA GLY A 28 11.78 6.92 -17.16
C GLY A 28 11.03 6.94 -15.82
N GLN A 29 10.33 5.87 -15.46
CA GLN A 29 9.66 5.77 -14.16
C GLN A 29 10.66 5.72 -12.99
N VAL A 30 11.78 5.02 -13.16
CA VAL A 30 12.91 5.05 -12.22
C VAL A 30 13.47 6.46 -12.08
N GLU A 31 13.68 7.18 -13.18
CA GLU A 31 14.13 8.57 -13.13
C GLU A 31 13.15 9.45 -12.34
N LYS A 32 11.84 9.27 -12.53
CA LYS A 32 10.82 9.99 -11.76
C LYS A 32 10.85 9.62 -10.27
N ILE A 33 11.14 8.38 -9.90
CA ILE A 33 11.33 8.00 -8.49
C ILE A 33 12.52 8.75 -7.89
N LEU A 34 13.65 8.80 -8.60
CA LEU A 34 14.88 9.45 -8.13
C LEU A 34 14.80 10.99 -8.11
N THR A 35 13.82 11.58 -8.80
CA THR A 35 13.63 13.03 -8.89
C THR A 35 12.37 13.48 -8.17
N MET A 36 11.19 13.19 -8.72
CA MET A 36 9.89 13.52 -8.14
C MET A 36 9.64 12.79 -6.81
N GLY A 37 10.15 11.56 -6.66
CA GLY A 37 10.07 10.81 -5.41
C GLY A 37 11.07 11.26 -4.35
N ALA A 38 12.04 12.09 -4.70
CA ALA A 38 13.12 12.51 -3.84
C ALA A 38 12.88 13.88 -3.18
N THR A 39 13.35 14.02 -1.94
CA THR A 39 13.49 15.34 -1.31
C THR A 39 14.88 15.94 -1.52
N ALA A 40 15.08 17.21 -1.16
CA ALA A 40 16.34 17.94 -1.36
C ALA A 40 17.59 17.26 -0.74
N ASN A 41 17.41 16.44 0.30
CA ASN A 41 18.47 15.61 0.89
C ASN A 41 18.66 14.26 0.18
N ARG A 42 18.09 14.08 -1.02
CA ARG A 42 18.20 12.91 -1.91
C ARG A 42 17.63 11.60 -1.36
N ILE A 43 16.77 11.68 -0.35
CA ILE A 43 15.96 10.54 0.09
C ILE A 43 14.76 10.44 -0.84
N TYR A 44 14.64 9.32 -1.55
CA TYR A 44 13.49 9.00 -2.39
C TYR A 44 12.58 7.98 -1.72
N GLY A 45 11.32 7.92 -2.18
CA GLY A 45 10.34 6.94 -1.74
C GLY A 45 9.47 6.48 -2.91
N LEU A 46 8.98 5.25 -2.84
CA LEU A 46 8.01 4.69 -3.77
C LEU A 46 7.11 3.70 -3.03
N LYS A 47 5.94 3.42 -3.60
CA LYS A 47 5.02 2.37 -3.16
C LYS A 47 4.82 1.38 -4.30
N ILE A 48 4.90 0.10 -4.00
CA ILE A 48 4.58 -0.99 -4.93
C ILE A 48 3.84 -2.14 -4.25
N PHE A 49 3.17 -2.95 -5.05
CA PHE A 49 2.59 -4.23 -4.67
C PHE A 49 3.43 -5.40 -5.22
N ALA A 50 3.28 -6.61 -4.69
CA ALA A 50 4.06 -7.77 -5.10
C ALA A 50 3.84 -8.14 -6.58
N HIS A 51 2.62 -8.04 -7.11
CA HIS A 51 2.40 -8.25 -8.55
C HIS A 51 3.12 -7.22 -9.42
N GLN A 52 3.39 -6.01 -8.92
CA GLN A 52 4.17 -5.02 -9.68
C GLN A 52 5.64 -5.43 -9.77
N HIS A 53 6.17 -6.06 -8.72
CA HIS A 53 7.54 -6.58 -8.73
C HIS A 53 7.79 -7.54 -9.90
N ASP A 54 6.82 -8.36 -10.29
CA ASP A 54 7.00 -9.37 -11.36
C ASP A 54 7.48 -8.77 -12.66
N TRP A 55 6.71 -7.81 -13.19
CA TRP A 55 7.04 -7.20 -14.47
C TRP A 55 8.19 -6.20 -14.32
N ILE A 56 8.29 -5.45 -13.20
CA ILE A 56 9.43 -4.54 -12.95
C ILE A 56 10.74 -5.31 -13.00
N SER A 57 10.82 -6.45 -12.29
CA SER A 57 12.04 -7.25 -12.21
C SER A 57 12.44 -7.92 -13.53
N SER A 58 11.50 -8.05 -14.47
CA SER A 58 11.79 -8.52 -15.82
C SER A 58 12.40 -7.45 -16.72
N GLU A 59 12.22 -6.18 -16.39
CA GLU A 59 12.70 -5.03 -17.18
C GLU A 59 13.93 -4.36 -16.57
N THR A 60 14.08 -4.38 -15.23
CA THR A 60 15.21 -3.73 -14.57
C THR A 60 15.67 -4.45 -13.30
N GLY A 61 16.99 -4.46 -13.10
CA GLY A 61 17.60 -4.77 -11.82
C GLY A 61 17.37 -3.62 -10.84
N TRP A 62 16.19 -3.57 -10.23
CA TRP A 62 15.78 -2.42 -9.43
C TRP A 62 16.68 -2.07 -8.23
N PHE A 63 17.47 -3.00 -7.68
CA PHE A 63 18.50 -2.67 -6.67
C PHE A 63 19.66 -1.88 -7.25
N ASP A 64 19.98 -2.08 -8.53
CA ASP A 64 21.00 -1.33 -9.25
C ASP A 64 20.43 0.03 -9.69
N ALA A 65 19.16 0.03 -10.13
CA ALA A 65 18.47 1.22 -10.62
C ALA A 65 18.02 2.17 -9.49
N LEU A 66 17.76 1.64 -8.29
CA LEU A 66 17.35 2.39 -7.09
C LEU A 66 18.37 2.14 -5.97
N PRO A 67 19.48 2.91 -5.94
CA PRO A 67 20.56 2.67 -4.99
C PRO A 67 20.14 2.95 -3.55
N ASN A 68 20.67 2.17 -2.60
CA ASN A 68 20.38 2.27 -1.17
C ASN A 68 18.91 2.01 -0.78
N LEU A 69 18.21 1.17 -1.54
CA LEU A 69 16.84 0.79 -1.24
C LEU A 69 16.71 0.20 0.17
N ARG A 70 15.66 0.61 0.88
CA ARG A 70 15.23 0.08 2.19
C ARG A 70 13.76 -0.30 2.07
N PHE A 71 13.34 -1.32 2.80
CA PHE A 71 11.99 -1.85 2.70
C PHE A 71 11.18 -1.51 3.94
N ILE A 72 9.99 -0.96 3.72
CA ILE A 72 8.95 -0.82 4.74
C ILE A 72 7.84 -1.75 4.34
N PHE A 73 7.55 -2.74 5.17
CA PHE A 73 6.46 -3.68 4.94
C PHE A 73 5.22 -3.23 5.73
N LEU A 74 4.27 -2.63 5.00
CA LEU A 74 2.99 -2.21 5.55
C LEU A 74 2.01 -3.38 5.52
N SER A 75 1.45 -3.71 6.69
CA SER A 75 0.45 -4.76 6.82
C SER A 75 -0.79 -4.26 7.57
N ARG A 76 -1.90 -4.98 7.48
CA ARG A 76 -3.12 -4.71 8.23
C ARG A 76 -3.55 -5.98 8.94
N ARG A 77 -3.85 -5.88 10.24
CA ARG A 77 -4.24 -7.05 11.04
C ARG A 77 -5.65 -7.53 10.68
N ASP A 78 -6.55 -6.60 10.44
CA ASP A 78 -7.92 -6.88 9.99
C ASP A 78 -7.99 -7.13 8.46
N ILE A 79 -7.60 -8.34 8.05
CA ILE A 79 -7.52 -8.73 6.64
C ILE A 79 -8.92 -8.73 5.97
N LEU A 80 -9.96 -9.21 6.66
CA LEU A 80 -11.32 -9.19 6.14
C LEU A 80 -11.81 -7.74 5.94
N GLY A 81 -11.58 -6.86 6.91
CA GLY A 81 -11.90 -5.43 6.77
C GLY A 81 -11.12 -4.77 5.62
N GLN A 82 -9.89 -5.21 5.35
CA GLN A 82 -9.13 -4.77 4.18
C GLN A 82 -9.75 -5.24 2.87
N ALA A 83 -10.14 -6.52 2.78
CA ALA A 83 -10.78 -7.10 1.60
C ALA A 83 -12.12 -6.42 1.28
N ILE A 84 -12.95 -6.15 2.30
CA ILE A 84 -14.21 -5.40 2.17
C ILE A 84 -13.96 -3.98 1.66
N SER A 85 -12.99 -3.28 2.26
CA SER A 85 -12.62 -1.92 1.83
C SER A 85 -12.17 -1.91 0.37
N TRP A 86 -11.38 -2.90 -0.06
CA TRP A 86 -10.96 -3.02 -1.46
C TRP A 86 -12.13 -3.34 -2.39
N ALA A 87 -13.00 -4.28 -2.04
CA ALA A 87 -14.19 -4.61 -2.81
C ALA A 87 -15.09 -3.38 -3.03
N ARG A 88 -15.27 -2.56 -1.99
CA ARG A 88 -16.02 -1.29 -2.07
C ARG A 88 -15.32 -0.25 -2.97
N ALA A 89 -14.00 -0.14 -2.87
CA ALA A 89 -13.21 0.75 -3.72
C ALA A 89 -13.29 0.36 -5.20
N LEU A 90 -13.29 -0.93 -5.52
CA LEU A 90 -13.48 -1.43 -6.89
C LEU A 90 -14.86 -1.08 -7.46
N GLN A 91 -15.91 -1.13 -6.64
CA GLN A 91 -17.24 -0.72 -7.07
C GLN A 91 -17.29 0.80 -7.27
N THR A 92 -16.90 1.59 -6.28
CA THR A 92 -17.10 3.05 -6.32
C THR A 92 -16.07 3.82 -7.14
N GLY A 93 -14.93 3.19 -7.46
CA GLY A 93 -13.73 3.89 -7.95
C GLY A 93 -13.04 4.74 -6.88
N GLN A 94 -13.49 4.68 -5.63
CA GLN A 94 -12.96 5.46 -4.51
C GLN A 94 -11.86 4.66 -3.78
N TYR A 95 -10.60 4.93 -4.11
CA TYR A 95 -9.45 4.26 -3.49
C TYR A 95 -8.83 5.09 -2.35
N ARG A 96 -9.24 6.35 -2.20
CA ARG A 96 -8.82 7.26 -1.12
C ARG A 96 -10.05 7.89 -0.48
N SER A 97 -10.02 8.11 0.83
CA SER A 97 -11.12 8.77 1.57
C SER A 97 -11.46 10.17 1.06
N THR A 98 -10.55 10.81 0.33
CA THR A 98 -10.74 12.15 -0.25
C THR A 98 -11.40 12.14 -1.63
N GLN A 99 -11.67 10.98 -2.25
CA GLN A 99 -12.35 10.90 -3.54
C GLN A 99 -13.88 10.87 -3.37
N PRO A 100 -14.67 11.48 -4.27
CA PRO A 100 -16.14 11.44 -4.20
C PRO A 100 -16.68 10.02 -4.46
N VAL A 101 -17.73 9.63 -3.72
CA VAL A 101 -18.40 8.33 -3.89
C VAL A 101 -19.31 8.41 -5.12
N SER A 102 -19.08 7.52 -6.11
CA SER A 102 -19.85 7.53 -7.36
C SER A 102 -21.17 6.75 -7.30
N GLN A 103 -21.30 5.79 -6.39
CA GLN A 103 -22.47 4.90 -6.27
C GLN A 103 -22.58 4.21 -4.91
N GLU A 104 -23.77 3.72 -4.57
CA GLU A 104 -23.98 2.85 -3.40
C GLU A 104 -23.25 1.51 -3.58
N THR A 105 -22.55 1.06 -2.54
CA THR A 105 -21.84 -0.22 -2.55
C THR A 105 -22.79 -1.37 -2.21
N VAL A 106 -22.69 -2.47 -2.96
CA VAL A 106 -23.51 -3.67 -2.77
C VAL A 106 -22.66 -4.81 -2.22
N PHE A 107 -23.19 -5.54 -1.24
CA PHE A 107 -22.51 -6.71 -0.68
C PHE A 107 -22.36 -7.79 -1.76
N ASP A 108 -21.12 -8.21 -2.00
CA ASP A 108 -20.76 -9.28 -2.92
C ASP A 108 -19.75 -10.21 -2.24
N ALA A 109 -20.23 -11.34 -1.75
CA ALA A 109 -19.41 -12.31 -1.03
C ALA A 109 -18.31 -12.91 -1.93
N GLU A 110 -18.55 -13.07 -3.23
CA GLU A 110 -17.54 -13.63 -4.13
C GLU A 110 -16.43 -12.62 -4.39
N LEU A 111 -16.79 -11.35 -4.62
CA LEU A 111 -15.81 -10.28 -4.75
C LEU A 111 -14.95 -10.12 -3.50
N ILE A 112 -15.57 -10.15 -2.31
CA ILE A 112 -14.85 -10.06 -1.03
C ILE A 112 -13.89 -11.25 -0.87
N GLN A 113 -14.32 -12.48 -1.18
CA GLN A 113 -13.44 -13.66 -1.15
C GLN A 113 -12.25 -13.49 -2.11
N ARG A 114 -12.48 -13.07 -3.36
CA ARG A 114 -11.40 -12.83 -4.33
C ARG A 114 -10.39 -11.79 -3.82
N GLN A 115 -10.86 -10.72 -3.16
CA GLN A 115 -9.96 -9.72 -2.58
C GLN A 115 -9.20 -10.27 -1.37
N LEU A 116 -9.84 -11.11 -0.55
CA LEU A 116 -9.19 -11.78 0.56
C LEU A 116 -8.05 -12.67 0.07
N ASP A 117 -8.31 -13.51 -0.92
CA ASP A 117 -7.32 -14.41 -1.54
C ASP A 117 -6.16 -13.61 -2.14
N ALA A 118 -6.45 -12.53 -2.87
CA ALA A 118 -5.44 -11.67 -3.47
C ALA A 118 -4.54 -11.01 -2.41
N LEU A 119 -5.11 -10.47 -1.33
CA LEU A 119 -4.36 -9.84 -0.24
C LEU A 119 -3.43 -10.84 0.46
N VAL A 120 -3.92 -12.05 0.73
CA VAL A 120 -3.12 -13.09 1.39
C VAL A 120 -1.97 -13.54 0.49
N ARG A 121 -2.22 -13.76 -0.81
CA ARG A 121 -1.18 -14.10 -1.79
C ARG A 121 -0.12 -13.00 -1.89
N GLU A 122 -0.53 -11.75 -2.04
CA GLU A 122 0.37 -10.57 -2.07
C GLU A 122 1.27 -10.51 -0.83
N ARG A 123 0.68 -10.68 0.36
CA ARG A 123 1.41 -10.73 1.62
C ARG A 123 2.41 -11.88 1.66
N ALA A 124 1.99 -13.09 1.32
CA ALA A 124 2.85 -14.27 1.34
C ALA A 124 4.05 -14.11 0.41
N ARG A 125 3.85 -13.53 -0.77
CA ARG A 125 4.91 -13.29 -1.76
C ARG A 125 6.00 -12.34 -1.23
N TRP A 126 5.61 -11.27 -0.53
CA TRP A 126 6.58 -10.38 0.14
C TRP A 126 7.35 -11.09 1.24
N GLU A 127 6.67 -11.85 2.10
CA GLU A 127 7.32 -12.61 3.18
C GLU A 127 8.32 -13.64 2.61
N MET A 128 7.94 -14.36 1.56
CA MET A 128 8.85 -15.28 0.86
C MET A 128 10.05 -14.53 0.25
N PHE A 129 9.83 -13.36 -0.32
CA PHE A 129 10.90 -12.53 -0.88
C PHE A 129 11.89 -12.10 0.22
N PHE A 130 11.42 -11.57 1.35
CA PHE A 130 12.28 -11.15 2.45
C PHE A 130 13.04 -12.34 3.06
N ALA A 131 12.37 -13.45 3.32
CA ALA A 131 12.99 -14.66 3.86
C ALA A 131 14.08 -15.22 2.94
N ARG A 132 13.82 -15.27 1.63
CA ARG A 132 14.78 -15.80 0.63
C ARG A 132 15.99 -14.89 0.41
N THR A 133 15.81 -13.58 0.54
CA THR A 133 16.86 -12.58 0.25
C THR A 133 17.65 -12.14 1.47
N GLY A 134 17.16 -12.44 2.68
CA GLY A 134 17.76 -11.97 3.94
C GLY A 134 17.53 -10.47 4.20
N ILE A 135 16.64 -9.83 3.43
CA ILE A 135 16.25 -8.43 3.65
C ILE A 135 15.35 -8.39 4.89
N ASP A 136 15.74 -7.57 5.87
CA ASP A 136 14.92 -7.28 7.05
C ASP A 136 14.17 -5.96 6.85
N PRO A 137 12.86 -5.98 6.55
CA PRO A 137 12.08 -4.76 6.36
C PRO A 137 11.66 -4.14 7.69
N LEU A 138 11.51 -2.82 7.72
CA LEU A 138 10.77 -2.15 8.79
C LEU A 138 9.28 -2.52 8.68
N ARG A 139 8.77 -3.26 9.67
CA ARG A 139 7.38 -3.76 9.67
C ARG A 139 6.48 -2.80 10.43
N ILE A 140 5.45 -2.28 9.76
CA ILE A 140 4.50 -1.36 10.39
C ILE A 140 3.08 -1.82 10.08
N GLU A 141 2.25 -1.91 11.13
CA GLU A 141 0.84 -2.27 11.01
C GLU A 141 -0.02 -1.01 10.85
N TYR A 142 -1.02 -1.06 9.97
CA TYR A 142 -1.98 0.01 9.74
C TYR A 142 -2.62 0.49 11.04
N GLU A 143 -3.02 -0.43 11.92
CA GLU A 143 -3.63 -0.08 13.20
C GLU A 143 -2.68 0.70 14.13
N SER A 144 -1.38 0.43 14.08
CA SER A 144 -0.37 1.17 14.84
C SER A 144 -0.16 2.57 14.25
N ILE A 145 -0.19 2.71 12.92
CA ILE A 145 -0.13 4.01 12.24
C ILE A 145 -1.36 4.85 12.59
N VAL A 146 -2.55 4.26 12.65
CA VAL A 146 -3.77 4.97 13.03
C VAL A 146 -3.70 5.44 14.50
N ALA A 147 -3.16 4.61 15.38
CA ALA A 147 -3.05 4.92 16.81
C ALA A 147 -2.00 6.00 17.10
N ASP A 148 -0.83 5.92 16.47
CA ASP A 148 0.22 6.92 16.57
C ASP A 148 0.97 7.08 15.22
N PRO A 149 0.50 7.97 14.33
CA PRO A 149 1.16 8.23 13.06
C PRO A 149 2.58 8.79 13.24
N MET A 150 2.84 9.50 14.34
CA MET A 150 4.12 10.13 14.60
C MET A 150 5.18 9.10 14.96
N ASP A 151 4.82 8.05 15.70
CA ASP A 151 5.71 6.93 15.97
C ASP A 151 6.15 6.23 14.67
N ALA A 152 5.21 5.93 13.77
CA ALA A 152 5.54 5.37 12.47
C ALA A 152 6.51 6.27 11.67
N ILE A 153 6.31 7.59 11.69
CA ILE A 153 7.22 8.55 11.04
C ILE A 153 8.61 8.55 11.68
N ARG A 154 8.71 8.46 13.01
CA ARG A 154 10.00 8.36 13.72
C ARG A 154 10.74 7.08 13.34
N GLN A 155 10.07 5.94 13.34
CA GLN A 155 10.68 4.67 12.92
C GLN A 155 11.26 4.74 11.49
N VAL A 156 10.53 5.37 10.55
CA VAL A 156 11.02 5.57 9.18
C VAL A 156 12.19 6.55 9.14
N ALA A 157 12.15 7.63 9.93
CA ALA A 157 13.24 8.60 10.01
C ALA A 157 14.53 7.97 10.58
N ASP A 158 14.40 7.16 11.62
CA ASP A 158 15.50 6.42 12.24
C ASP A 158 16.11 5.42 11.25
N MET A 159 15.28 4.65 10.53
CA MET A 159 15.74 3.74 9.47
C MET A 159 16.56 4.49 8.39
N MET A 160 16.18 5.73 8.09
CA MET A 160 16.87 6.57 7.10
C MET A 160 18.01 7.42 7.69
N GLY A 161 18.27 7.35 9.00
CA GLY A 161 19.30 8.13 9.68
C GLY A 161 19.03 9.64 9.68
N VAL A 162 17.77 10.06 9.67
CA VAL A 162 17.35 11.47 9.58
C VAL A 162 16.84 11.97 10.92
N THR A 163 17.43 13.04 11.44
CA THR A 163 16.85 13.76 12.58
C THR A 163 15.67 14.62 12.13
N LEU A 164 14.48 14.34 12.64
CA LEU A 164 13.29 15.17 12.40
C LEU A 164 13.45 16.52 13.11
N GLN A 165 13.65 17.59 12.34
CA GLN A 165 13.91 18.94 12.89
C GLN A 165 12.66 19.62 13.50
N ARG A 166 11.46 19.17 13.12
CA ARG A 166 10.17 19.52 13.72
C ARG A 166 9.32 18.25 13.72
N SER A 167 8.45 18.08 14.73
CA SER A 167 7.34 17.14 14.57
C SER A 167 6.59 17.55 13.30
N PRO A 168 6.49 16.70 12.27
CA PRO A 168 5.61 16.97 11.14
C PRO A 168 4.23 17.36 11.66
N ASP A 169 3.65 18.36 11.02
CA ASP A 169 2.35 18.92 11.40
C ASP A 169 1.30 17.80 11.32
N SER A 170 0.92 17.23 12.47
CA SER A 170 -0.01 16.09 12.54
C SER A 170 -1.42 16.48 12.10
N THR A 171 -1.67 17.79 11.96
CA THR A 171 -2.91 18.40 11.47
C THR A 171 -3.28 17.97 10.05
N GLY A 172 -2.31 17.54 9.24
CA GLY A 172 -2.53 17.03 7.88
C GLY A 172 -2.72 15.51 7.77
N ILE A 173 -2.45 14.73 8.84
CA ILE A 173 -2.52 13.26 8.80
C ILE A 173 -3.90 12.83 9.29
N VAL A 174 -4.93 13.12 8.49
CA VAL A 174 -6.26 12.58 8.76
C VAL A 174 -6.34 11.18 8.15
N ILE A 175 -5.93 10.16 8.90
CA ILE A 175 -6.28 8.78 8.56
C ILE A 175 -7.74 8.61 8.94
N GLN A 176 -8.65 9.01 8.05
CA GLN A 176 -10.07 8.75 8.26
C GLN A 176 -10.29 7.24 8.26
N GLN A 177 -10.62 6.71 9.42
CA GLN A 177 -10.95 5.31 9.60
C GLN A 177 -12.27 5.04 8.85
N GLN A 178 -12.20 4.44 7.66
CA GLN A 178 -13.37 4.00 6.88
C GLN A 178 -14.02 2.72 7.46
N ARG A 179 -14.02 2.55 8.78
CA ARG A 179 -14.84 1.52 9.43
C ARG A 179 -16.21 2.14 9.71
N ASP A 180 -17.04 2.18 8.68
CA ASP A 180 -18.45 2.53 8.80
C ASP A 180 -19.29 1.31 9.21
N SER A 181 -20.52 1.55 9.67
CA SER A 181 -21.47 0.49 10.06
C SER A 181 -21.67 -0.56 8.95
N ILE A 182 -21.61 -0.14 7.69
CA ILE A 182 -21.71 -1.02 6.50
C ILE A 182 -20.58 -2.03 6.48
N SER A 183 -19.33 -1.61 6.74
CA SER A 183 -18.19 -2.53 6.74
C SER A 183 -18.30 -3.60 7.83
N PHE A 184 -18.85 -3.25 8.99
CA PHE A 184 -19.12 -4.21 10.05
C PHE A 184 -20.24 -5.18 9.68
N GLU A 185 -21.35 -4.67 9.14
CA GLU A 185 -22.46 -5.50 8.66
C GLU A 185 -22.00 -6.51 7.61
N TRP A 186 -21.18 -6.06 6.65
CA TRP A 186 -20.62 -6.91 5.61
C TRP A 186 -19.69 -7.97 6.19
N ALA A 187 -18.85 -7.62 7.16
CA ALA A 187 -17.98 -8.59 7.82
C ALA A 187 -18.79 -9.67 8.54
N ASP A 188 -19.83 -9.30 9.27
CA ASP A 188 -20.69 -10.25 9.98
C ASP A 188 -21.51 -11.10 9.02
N ARG A 189 -22.01 -10.51 7.93
CA ARG A 189 -22.70 -11.25 6.87
C ARG A 189 -21.77 -12.24 6.17
N PHE A 190 -20.57 -11.80 5.79
CA PHE A 190 -19.57 -12.66 5.15
C PHE A 190 -19.19 -13.84 6.04
N ARG A 191 -18.94 -13.62 7.33
CA ARG A 191 -18.65 -14.71 8.29
C ARG A 191 -19.80 -15.70 8.39
N ARG A 192 -21.06 -15.25 8.37
CA ARG A 192 -22.23 -16.15 8.38
C ARG A 192 -22.37 -16.96 7.10
N GLU A 193 -22.09 -16.36 5.94
CA GLU A 193 -22.27 -17.02 4.64
C GLU A 193 -21.08 -17.92 4.23
N ARG A 194 -19.85 -17.54 4.59
CA ARG A 194 -18.60 -18.18 4.13
C ARG A 194 -17.77 -18.81 5.25
N GLY A 195 -18.02 -18.47 6.51
CA GLY A 195 -17.26 -18.97 7.65
C GLY A 195 -17.58 -20.42 7.98
N ASN A 196 -16.93 -21.36 7.29
CA ASN A 196 -16.96 -22.77 7.65
C ASN A 196 -15.64 -23.16 8.35
N PRO A 197 -15.64 -23.44 9.67
CA PRO A 197 -14.42 -23.76 10.41
C PRO A 197 -13.78 -25.10 10.01
N ASN A 198 -14.48 -25.94 9.22
CA ASN A 198 -13.95 -27.22 8.72
C ASN A 198 -13.33 -27.13 7.32
N THR A 199 -13.29 -25.93 6.71
CA THR A 199 -12.71 -25.70 5.39
C THR A 199 -11.54 -24.74 5.51
N LEU A 200 -10.43 -25.05 4.85
CA LEU A 200 -9.28 -24.15 4.73
C LEU A 200 -9.15 -23.67 3.28
N ASP A 201 -8.91 -22.37 3.09
CA ASP A 201 -8.73 -21.76 1.78
C ASP A 201 -7.41 -22.19 1.11
N PHE A 202 -7.41 -22.27 -0.23
CA PHE A 202 -6.20 -22.50 -1.02
C PHE A 202 -5.55 -21.17 -1.39
N VAL A 203 -4.30 -20.96 -0.95
CA VAL A 203 -3.48 -19.78 -1.24
C VAL A 203 -2.50 -20.05 -2.38
#